data_AF-A0A7V8NVW3-F1
#
_entry.id   AF-A0A7V8NVW3-F1
#
_cell.length_a   1.000
_cell.length_b   1.000
_cell.length_c   1.000
_cell.angle_alpha   90.00
_cell.angle_beta   90.00
_cell.angle_gamma   90.00
#
_symmetry.space_group_name_H-M   'P 1'
#
loop_
_entity.id
_entity.type
_entity.pdbx_description
1 polymer ?
#
loop_
_entity_poly.entity_id
_entity_poly.type
_entity_poly.pdbx_seq_one_letter_code
_entity_poly.pdbx_strand_id
1 'polypeptide(L)'
;GPAGTGKTYLAVAMAVSALMNKQVSRIILTRPAVEAGERLGFLPGTLQEKVDPYLRPLYDALYDMLDNDRVEKLLERNVIEVAPIAFMRGRTLNDSFIILDEAQNSTPEQMKMILTRQGFNSKMVVNGDITQIDLPSGKRSGLIHALDVLKGVEGISFVQFDERDVVRHSLVQRIVKAYERYNETFGVDRQLALKLAEPGAENGNGESKSESFAAETPSEI
;
A
#
# COMPACT_ATOMS: atom_id res chain seq x y z
N GLY A 1 5.78 -0.41 -11.91
CA GLY A 1 5.75 -1.76 -12.49
C GLY A 1 4.98 -2.69 -11.58
N PRO A 2 4.42 -3.80 -12.11
CA PRO A 2 3.53 -4.71 -11.39
C PRO A 2 4.09 -5.28 -10.08
N ALA A 3 3.21 -5.83 -9.23
CA ALA A 3 3.65 -6.61 -8.07
C ALA A 3 4.39 -7.90 -8.50
N GLY A 4 5.51 -8.20 -7.83
CA GLY A 4 6.31 -9.40 -8.13
C GLY A 4 7.40 -9.21 -9.20
N THR A 5 7.58 -8.00 -9.74
CA THR A 5 8.73 -7.68 -10.62
C THR A 5 10.04 -7.44 -9.88
N GLY A 6 10.06 -7.63 -8.56
CA GLY A 6 11.25 -7.43 -7.73
C GLY A 6 11.66 -5.98 -7.50
N LYS A 7 10.86 -4.97 -7.91
CA LYS A 7 11.21 -3.53 -7.81
C LYS A 7 11.75 -3.11 -6.42
N THR A 8 11.03 -3.46 -5.36
CA THR A 8 11.42 -3.13 -3.97
C THR A 8 12.62 -3.94 -3.53
N TYR A 9 12.60 -5.25 -3.79
CA TYR A 9 13.69 -6.16 -3.44
C TYR A 9 15.02 -5.71 -4.09
N LEU A 10 15.04 -5.47 -5.40
CA LEU A 10 16.22 -4.99 -6.12
C LEU A 10 16.72 -3.64 -5.59
N ALA A 11 15.81 -2.73 -5.23
CA ALA A 11 16.19 -1.45 -4.64
C ALA A 11 16.89 -1.62 -3.30
N VAL A 12 16.36 -2.48 -2.41
CA VAL A 12 16.99 -2.81 -1.12
C VAL A 12 18.36 -3.48 -1.34
N ALA A 13 18.48 -4.38 -2.32
CA ALA A 13 19.76 -5.02 -2.67
C ALA A 13 20.82 -3.99 -3.10
N MET A 14 20.43 -3.02 -3.93
CA MET A 14 21.33 -1.93 -4.32
C MET A 14 21.73 -1.06 -3.13
N ALA A 15 20.79 -0.76 -2.22
CA ALA A 15 21.07 0.04 -1.04
C ALA A 15 22.05 -0.66 -0.08
N VAL A 16 21.80 -1.94 0.21
CA VAL A 16 22.68 -2.77 1.02
C VAL A 16 24.06 -2.85 0.39
N SER A 17 24.15 -3.11 -0.91
CA SER A 17 25.42 -3.14 -1.64
C SER A 17 26.18 -1.82 -1.52
N ALA A 18 25.51 -0.67 -1.72
CA ALA A 18 26.13 0.65 -1.60
C ALA A 18 26.64 0.92 -0.17
N LEU A 19 25.89 0.51 0.85
CA LEU A 19 26.30 0.63 2.25
C LEU A 19 27.52 -0.26 2.56
N MET A 20 27.51 -1.52 2.13
CA MET A 20 28.60 -2.47 2.37
C MET A 20 29.89 -2.05 1.67
N ASN A 21 29.77 -1.46 0.48
CA ASN A 21 30.87 -0.91 -0.29
C ASN A 21 31.30 0.50 0.16
N LYS A 22 30.72 1.02 1.26
CA LYS A 22 31.02 2.36 1.82
C LYS A 22 30.82 3.50 0.81
N GLN A 23 29.93 3.31 -0.17
CA GLN A 23 29.54 4.36 -1.11
C GLN A 23 28.58 5.36 -0.47
N VAL A 24 27.80 4.89 0.50
CA VAL A 24 26.95 5.69 1.38
C VAL A 24 27.19 5.23 2.82
N SER A 25 26.90 6.11 3.78
CA SER A 25 26.97 5.76 5.21
C SER A 25 25.62 5.32 5.79
N ARG A 26 24.50 5.58 5.11
CA ARG A 26 23.16 5.28 5.63
C ARG A 26 22.19 4.77 4.56
N ILE A 27 21.20 3.99 5.00
CA ILE A 27 20.04 3.60 4.19
C ILE A 27 18.79 4.16 4.86
N ILE A 28 17.91 4.78 4.07
CA ILE A 28 16.62 5.30 4.55
C ILE A 28 15.53 4.64 3.71
N LEU A 29 14.73 3.79 4.34
CA LEU A 29 13.58 3.14 3.74
C LEU A 29 12.32 3.85 4.22
N THR A 30 11.51 4.32 3.28
CA THR A 30 10.32 5.06 3.60
C THR A 30 9.14 4.69 2.72
N ARG A 31 7.94 4.78 3.30
CA ARG A 31 6.68 4.43 2.64
C ARG A 31 5.62 5.49 3.00
N PRO A 32 4.74 5.89 2.06
CA PRO A 32 3.57 6.67 2.38
C PRO A 32 2.64 5.86 3.28
N ALA A 33 2.14 6.48 4.36
CA ALA A 33 1.06 5.88 5.12
C ALA A 33 -0.22 5.96 4.30
N VAL A 34 -0.86 4.83 4.08
CA VAL A 34 -2.12 4.72 3.35
C VAL A 34 -3.12 4.11 4.31
N GLU A 35 -4.27 4.75 4.45
CA GLU A 35 -5.41 4.17 5.16
C GLU A 35 -6.04 3.12 4.22
N ALA A 36 -5.44 1.94 4.15
CA ALA A 36 -5.98 0.82 3.39
C ALA A 36 -7.17 0.22 4.15
N GLY A 37 -8.35 0.83 4.02
CA GLY A 37 -9.63 0.33 4.53
C GLY A 37 -9.85 0.51 6.04
N GLU A 38 -8.81 0.42 6.87
CA GLU A 38 -8.85 0.78 8.29
C GLU A 38 -8.18 2.12 8.52
N ARG A 39 -8.90 3.06 9.14
CA ARG A 39 -8.31 4.35 9.56
C ARG A 39 -7.18 4.05 10.54
N LEU A 40 -5.98 4.58 10.28
CA LEU A 40 -4.79 4.39 11.13
C LEU A 40 -5.08 4.69 12.62
N GLY A 41 -6.05 5.55 12.89
CA GLY A 41 -6.55 5.86 14.23
C GLY A 41 -7.14 4.69 15.04
N PHE A 42 -7.56 3.58 14.41
CA PHE A 42 -8.32 2.49 15.06
C PHE A 42 -7.48 1.28 15.49
N LEU A 43 -6.25 1.14 15.01
CA LEU A 43 -5.34 0.10 15.50
C LEU A 43 -4.91 0.43 16.95
N PRO A 44 -5.02 -0.48 17.92
CA PRO A 44 -4.54 -0.23 19.28
C PRO A 44 -3.01 -0.10 19.32
N GLY A 45 -2.47 0.64 20.29
CA GLY A 45 -1.03 0.80 20.48
C GLY A 45 -0.46 2.18 20.13
N THR A 46 0.86 2.30 20.24
CA THR A 46 1.65 3.48 19.90
C THR A 46 1.61 3.78 18.40
N LEU A 47 1.92 5.02 18.00
CA LEU A 47 1.95 5.38 16.57
C LEU A 47 2.88 4.48 15.75
N GLN A 48 3.97 4.01 16.35
CA GLN A 48 4.93 3.11 15.72
C GLN A 48 4.30 1.73 15.47
N GLU A 49 3.66 1.13 16.47
CA GLU A 49 2.99 -0.18 16.36
C GLU A 49 1.88 -0.19 15.29
N LYS A 50 1.22 0.95 15.07
CA LYS A 50 0.19 1.10 14.02
C LYS A 50 0.77 1.17 12.61
N VAL A 51 2.02 1.61 12.49
CA VAL A 51 2.71 1.86 11.20
C VAL A 51 3.56 0.67 10.79
N ASP A 52 4.10 -0.07 11.76
CA ASP A 52 4.98 -1.22 11.55
C ASP A 52 4.45 -2.26 10.55
N PRO A 53 3.15 -2.63 10.51
CA PRO A 53 2.64 -3.56 9.51
C PRO A 53 2.88 -3.12 8.06
N TYR A 54 2.79 -1.81 7.78
CA TYR A 54 3.01 -1.26 6.44
C TYR A 54 4.48 -1.24 6.03
N LEU A 55 5.37 -1.19 7.02
CA LEU A 55 6.82 -1.19 6.84
C LEU A 55 7.40 -2.60 6.83
N ARG A 56 6.65 -3.61 7.28
CA ARG A 56 7.10 -5.01 7.38
C ARG A 56 7.76 -5.55 6.10
N PRO A 57 7.23 -5.33 4.88
CA PRO A 57 7.88 -5.81 3.66
C PRO A 57 9.31 -5.26 3.46
N LEU A 58 9.60 -4.06 3.96
CA LEU A 58 10.94 -3.46 3.89
C LEU A 58 11.90 -4.13 4.88
N TYR A 59 11.41 -4.48 6.07
CA TYR A 59 12.17 -5.27 7.04
C TYR A 59 12.48 -6.67 6.51
N ASP A 60 11.48 -7.35 5.95
CA ASP A 60 11.67 -8.70 5.41
C ASP A 60 12.72 -8.70 4.27
N ALA A 61 12.67 -7.70 3.37
CA ALA A 61 13.68 -7.54 2.32
C ALA A 61 15.10 -7.29 2.86
N LEU A 62 15.25 -6.64 4.03
CA LEU A 62 16.56 -6.46 4.67
C LEU A 62 17.07 -7.79 5.27
N TYR A 63 16.20 -8.53 5.95
CA TYR A 63 16.54 -9.82 6.56
C TYR A 63 16.87 -10.90 5.52
N ASP A 64 16.32 -10.80 4.30
CA ASP A 64 16.70 -11.65 3.18
C ASP A 64 18.14 -11.40 2.68
N MET A 65 18.74 -10.26 3.02
CA MET A 65 20.03 -9.81 2.46
C MET A 65 21.16 -9.71 3.49
N LEU A 66 20.82 -9.61 4.77
CA LEU A 66 21.74 -9.43 5.87
C LEU A 66 21.31 -10.33 7.02
N ASP A 67 22.27 -10.86 7.76
CA ASP A 67 21.99 -11.63 8.98
C ASP A 67 21.15 -10.79 9.97
N ASN A 68 20.22 -11.45 10.68
CA ASN A 68 19.30 -10.78 11.62
C ASN A 68 20.03 -9.88 12.62
N ASP A 69 21.03 -10.41 13.34
CA ASP A 69 21.84 -9.66 14.30
C ASP A 69 22.50 -8.42 13.70
N ARG A 70 22.82 -8.47 12.40
CA ARG A 70 23.45 -7.36 11.69
C ARG A 70 22.43 -6.29 11.34
N VAL A 71 21.24 -6.68 10.86
CA VAL A 71 20.14 -5.74 10.59
C VAL A 71 19.76 -5.01 11.87
N GLU A 72 19.56 -5.74 12.98
CA GLU A 72 19.22 -5.15 14.28
C GLU A 72 20.25 -4.12 14.74
N LYS A 73 21.55 -4.46 14.71
CA LYS A 73 22.63 -3.51 15.05
C LYS A 73 22.65 -2.27 14.16
N LEU A 74 22.33 -2.41 12.87
CA LEU A 74 22.32 -1.28 11.94
C LEU A 74 21.09 -0.38 12.16
N LEU A 75 19.95 -0.96 12.52
CA LEU A 75 18.74 -0.23 12.90
C LEU A 75 18.95 0.53 14.23
N GLU A 76 19.47 -0.13 15.26
CA GLU A 76 19.76 0.48 16.57
C GLU A 76 20.71 1.68 16.46
N ARG A 77 21.69 1.59 15.55
CA ARG A 77 22.65 2.66 15.28
C ARG A 77 22.12 3.74 14.34
N ASN A 78 20.90 3.63 13.85
CA ASN A 78 20.30 4.48 12.82
C ASN A 78 21.15 4.57 11.53
N VAL A 79 21.91 3.51 11.23
CA VAL A 79 22.59 3.35 9.94
C VAL A 79 21.57 2.94 8.89
N ILE A 80 20.63 2.08 9.26
CA ILE A 80 19.42 1.81 8.50
C ILE A 80 18.27 2.46 9.27
N GLU A 81 17.45 3.23 8.58
CA GLU A 81 16.24 3.85 9.13
C GLU A 81 15.04 3.38 8.32
N VAL A 82 13.98 2.88 8.99
CA VAL A 82 12.73 2.48 8.35
C VAL A 82 11.61 3.31 8.97
N ALA A 83 11.04 4.25 8.21
CA ALA A 83 10.12 5.24 8.76
C ALA A 83 9.08 5.75 7.74
N PRO A 84 7.92 6.25 8.16
CA PRO A 84 6.95 6.88 7.26
C PRO A 84 7.50 8.10 6.53
N ILE A 85 6.95 8.38 5.35
CA ILE A 85 7.37 9.54 4.53
C ILE A 85 7.30 10.88 5.29
N ALA A 86 6.39 11.00 6.26
CA ALA A 86 6.24 12.20 7.08
C ALA A 86 7.50 12.57 7.88
N PHE A 87 8.31 11.59 8.27
CA PHE A 87 9.54 11.76 9.05
C PHE A 87 10.68 12.37 8.21
N MET A 88 10.50 12.47 6.91
CA MET A 88 11.48 13.06 5.99
C MET A 88 11.37 14.58 5.91
N ARG A 89 10.28 15.15 6.45
CA ARG A 89 10.02 16.59 6.41
C ARG A 89 11.13 17.36 7.12
N GLY A 90 11.62 18.42 6.48
CA GLY A 90 12.63 19.31 7.06
C GLY A 90 14.05 18.73 7.12
N ARG A 91 14.27 17.52 6.58
CA ARG A 91 15.59 16.88 6.57
C ARG A 91 16.37 17.20 5.29
N THR A 92 17.68 17.08 5.38
CA THR A 92 18.56 16.95 4.21
C THR A 92 19.28 15.62 4.35
N LEU A 93 19.07 14.74 3.38
CA LEU A 93 19.51 13.35 3.42
C LEU A 93 20.84 13.25 2.67
N ASN A 94 21.92 13.61 3.35
CA ASN A 94 23.29 13.48 2.84
C ASN A 94 23.85 12.08 3.08
N ASP A 95 24.76 11.66 2.21
CA ASP A 95 25.51 10.40 2.31
C ASP A 95 24.62 9.18 2.56
N SER A 96 23.53 9.09 1.79
CA SER A 96 22.43 8.16 2.06
C SER A 96 21.89 7.51 0.78
N PHE A 97 21.53 6.23 0.88
CA PHE A 97 20.71 5.56 -0.12
C PHE A 97 19.25 5.56 0.37
N ILE A 98 18.37 6.21 -0.38
CA ILE A 98 16.99 6.47 0.03
C ILE A 98 16.06 5.65 -0.86
N ILE A 99 15.13 4.92 -0.27
CA ILE A 99 14.09 4.18 -1.00
C ILE A 99 12.73 4.70 -0.55
N LEU A 100 11.99 5.29 -1.48
CA LEU A 100 10.55 5.51 -1.32
C LEU A 100 9.82 4.34 -1.97
N ASP A 101 9.25 3.46 -1.15
CA ASP A 101 8.45 2.35 -1.63
C ASP A 101 6.96 2.72 -1.70
N GLU A 102 6.24 2.05 -2.60
CA GLU A 102 4.78 2.20 -2.78
C GLU A 102 4.37 3.66 -3.03
N ALA A 103 5.20 4.34 -3.82
CA ALA A 103 5.13 5.76 -4.10
C ALA A 103 3.85 6.16 -4.85
N GLN A 104 3.15 5.22 -5.49
CA GLN A 104 1.85 5.50 -6.10
C GLN A 104 0.82 6.01 -5.09
N ASN A 105 1.02 5.69 -3.81
CA ASN A 105 0.17 6.10 -2.71
C ASN A 105 0.64 7.39 -2.01
N SER A 106 1.60 8.12 -2.60
CA SER A 106 1.96 9.47 -2.16
C SER A 106 1.10 10.52 -2.86
N THR A 107 0.90 11.68 -2.23
CA THR A 107 0.36 12.86 -2.94
C THR A 107 1.46 13.62 -3.70
N PRO A 108 1.13 14.51 -4.66
CA PRO A 108 2.12 15.34 -5.34
C PRO A 108 2.97 16.18 -4.38
N GLU A 109 2.38 16.67 -3.29
CA GLU A 109 3.07 17.45 -2.26
C GLU A 109 4.07 16.59 -1.50
N GLN A 110 3.68 15.37 -1.11
CA GLN A 110 4.57 14.42 -0.44
C GLN A 110 5.72 13.99 -1.36
N MET A 111 5.43 13.72 -2.63
CA MET A 111 6.43 13.37 -3.64
C MET A 111 7.43 14.52 -3.85
N LYS A 112 6.95 15.75 -4.05
CA LYS A 112 7.84 16.93 -4.14
C LYS A 112 8.65 17.12 -2.85
N MET A 113 8.02 16.93 -1.69
CA MET A 113 8.67 17.06 -0.39
C MET A 113 9.87 16.11 -0.29
N ILE A 114 9.69 14.81 -0.55
CA ILE A 114 10.76 13.81 -0.39
C ILE A 114 11.85 13.95 -1.43
N LEU A 115 11.52 14.15 -2.71
CA LEU A 115 12.50 14.31 -3.78
C LEU A 115 13.45 15.49 -3.51
N THR A 116 12.95 16.56 -2.90
CA THR A 116 13.76 17.73 -2.52
C THR A 116 14.54 17.57 -1.20
N ARG A 117 14.48 16.40 -0.55
CA ARG A 117 15.33 16.11 0.62
C ARG A 117 16.67 15.47 0.25
N GLN A 118 16.85 15.01 -0.99
CA GLN A 118 18.10 14.40 -1.41
C GLN A 118 19.27 15.38 -1.26
N GLY A 119 20.30 14.97 -0.51
CA GLY A 119 21.51 15.74 -0.27
C GLY A 119 22.69 15.29 -1.12
N PHE A 120 23.88 15.75 -0.75
CA PHE A 120 25.13 15.35 -1.39
C PHE A 120 25.45 13.88 -1.15
N ASN A 121 26.24 13.28 -2.06
CA ASN A 121 26.64 11.87 -2.04
C ASN A 121 25.49 10.90 -1.77
N SER A 122 24.32 11.15 -2.37
CA SER A 122 23.11 10.38 -2.09
C SER A 122 22.44 9.91 -3.36
N LYS A 123 21.74 8.79 -3.24
CA LYS A 123 20.97 8.19 -4.32
C LYS A 123 19.56 7.89 -3.82
N MET A 124 18.56 8.23 -4.60
CA MET A 124 17.16 7.92 -4.29
C MET A 124 16.58 6.96 -5.34
N VAL A 125 15.87 5.95 -4.86
CA VAL A 125 15.05 5.05 -5.70
C VAL A 125 13.60 5.23 -5.26
N VAL A 126 12.72 5.51 -6.23
CA VAL A 126 11.30 5.66 -6.01
C VAL A 126 10.59 4.51 -6.73
N ASN A 127 9.98 3.63 -5.95
CA ASN A 127 9.29 2.45 -6.44
C ASN A 127 7.78 2.62 -6.34
N GLY A 128 7.05 2.07 -7.30
CA GLY A 128 5.61 2.00 -7.20
C GLY A 128 4.97 1.28 -8.38
N ASP A 129 3.66 1.10 -8.26
CA ASP A 129 2.81 0.48 -9.25
C ASP A 129 1.61 1.37 -9.59
N ILE A 130 1.59 1.95 -10.80
CA ILE A 130 0.56 2.91 -11.19
C ILE A 130 -0.85 2.31 -11.28
N THR A 131 -0.97 0.98 -11.31
CA THR A 131 -2.26 0.28 -11.33
C THR A 131 -2.81 0.01 -9.93
N GLN A 132 -2.05 0.25 -8.86
CA GLN A 132 -2.40 -0.06 -7.47
C GLN A 132 -2.44 1.22 -6.61
N ILE A 133 -3.22 2.21 -7.06
CA ILE A 133 -3.39 3.48 -6.35
C ILE A 133 -4.51 3.35 -5.33
N ASP A 134 -4.14 3.42 -4.05
CA ASP A 134 -5.02 3.29 -2.89
C ASP A 134 -5.40 4.66 -2.28
N LEU A 135 -5.18 5.73 -3.03
CA LEU A 135 -5.52 7.09 -2.58
C LEU A 135 -7.05 7.32 -2.58
N PRO A 136 -7.57 8.12 -1.64
CA PRO A 136 -8.98 8.54 -1.66
C PRO A 136 -9.38 9.14 -3.01
N SER A 137 -10.62 8.85 -3.42
CA SER A 137 -11.16 9.32 -4.70
C SER A 137 -10.97 10.83 -4.89
N GLY A 138 -10.55 11.22 -6.10
CA GLY A 138 -10.27 12.60 -6.48
C GLY A 138 -8.85 13.10 -6.16
N LYS A 139 -8.02 12.32 -5.43
CA LYS A 139 -6.60 12.67 -5.24
C LYS A 139 -5.75 12.11 -6.38
N ARG A 140 -4.93 12.97 -7.00
CA ARG A 140 -3.93 12.56 -7.98
C ARG A 140 -2.76 11.87 -7.28
N SER A 141 -2.26 10.78 -7.85
CA SER A 141 -1.03 10.14 -7.38
C SER A 141 0.20 11.03 -7.62
N GLY A 142 1.03 11.15 -6.58
CA GLY A 142 2.31 11.84 -6.63
C GLY A 142 3.30 11.16 -7.58
N LEU A 143 3.27 9.83 -7.68
CA LEU A 143 4.13 9.09 -8.61
C LEU A 143 3.79 9.43 -10.06
N ILE A 144 2.50 9.35 -10.44
CA ILE A 144 2.06 9.70 -11.80
C ILE A 144 2.43 11.15 -12.11
N HIS A 145 2.15 12.07 -11.19
CA HIS A 145 2.51 13.47 -11.36
C HIS A 145 4.03 13.69 -11.54
N ALA A 146 4.86 12.96 -10.80
CA ALA A 146 6.32 13.07 -10.92
C ALA A 146 6.85 12.52 -12.25
N LEU A 147 6.26 11.45 -12.81
CA LEU A 147 6.62 10.95 -14.14
C LEU A 147 6.46 12.05 -15.22
N ASP A 148 5.41 12.87 -15.10
CA ASP A 148 5.16 13.97 -16.03
C ASP A 148 6.12 15.14 -15.80
N VAL A 149 6.26 15.58 -14.54
CA VAL A 149 7.01 16.79 -14.17
C VAL A 149 8.52 16.62 -14.31
N LEU A 150 9.04 15.43 -14.03
CA LEU A 150 10.49 15.17 -13.98
C LEU A 150 11.03 14.64 -15.32
N LYS A 151 10.18 14.63 -16.37
CA LYS A 151 10.58 14.21 -17.70
C LYS A 151 11.67 15.16 -18.24
N GLY A 152 12.83 14.58 -18.58
CA GLY A 152 13.97 15.33 -19.13
C GLY A 152 14.85 16.04 -18.10
N VAL A 153 14.61 15.83 -16.80
CA VAL A 153 15.52 16.33 -15.75
C VAL A 153 16.79 15.49 -15.72
N GLU A 154 17.95 16.14 -15.86
CA GLU A 154 19.26 15.48 -15.82
C GLU A 154 19.48 14.80 -14.45
N GLY A 155 20.08 13.60 -14.48
CA GLY A 155 20.32 12.79 -13.27
C GLY A 155 19.13 11.97 -12.78
N ILE A 156 17.96 12.09 -13.42
CA ILE A 156 16.78 11.27 -13.16
C ILE A 156 16.60 10.25 -14.28
N SER A 157 16.27 9.01 -13.92
CA SER A 157 15.98 7.93 -14.88
C SER A 157 14.74 7.16 -14.46
N PHE A 158 13.94 6.77 -15.45
CA PHE A 158 12.73 5.98 -15.25
C PHE A 158 12.96 4.57 -15.77
N VAL A 159 12.80 3.58 -14.89
CA VAL A 159 12.89 2.16 -15.24
C VAL A 159 11.49 1.56 -15.15
N GLN A 160 10.98 1.09 -16.28
CA GLN A 160 9.68 0.44 -16.35
C GLN A 160 9.85 -1.08 -16.33
N PHE A 161 9.21 -1.70 -15.35
CA PHE A 161 9.02 -3.14 -15.29
C PHE A 161 7.61 -3.48 -15.78
N ASP A 162 7.49 -4.58 -16.50
CA ASP A 162 6.22 -5.12 -16.98
C ASP A 162 5.99 -6.57 -16.51
N GLU A 163 4.93 -7.20 -17.00
CA GLU A 163 4.53 -8.56 -16.59
C GLU A 163 5.60 -9.62 -16.91
N ARG A 164 6.47 -9.37 -17.89
CA ARG A 164 7.54 -10.29 -18.27
C ARG A 164 8.66 -10.33 -17.23
N ASP A 165 8.77 -9.29 -16.41
CA ASP A 165 9.73 -9.21 -15.31
C ASP A 165 9.23 -9.87 -14.02
N VAL A 166 7.99 -10.39 -14.00
CA VAL A 166 7.41 -11.01 -12.81
C VAL A 166 8.01 -12.40 -12.59
N VAL A 167 8.88 -12.51 -11.60
CA VAL A 167 9.47 -13.77 -11.17
C VAL A 167 8.73 -14.28 -9.94
N ARG A 168 7.94 -15.34 -10.11
CA ARG A 168 7.19 -16.00 -9.03
C ARG A 168 7.37 -17.50 -9.13
N HIS A 169 7.28 -18.18 -7.98
CA HIS A 169 7.30 -19.64 -7.95
C HIS A 169 6.21 -20.24 -8.86
N SER A 170 6.52 -21.34 -9.54
CA SER A 170 5.65 -21.97 -10.55
C SER A 170 4.28 -22.36 -10.00
N LEU A 171 4.20 -22.72 -8.71
CA LEU A 171 2.92 -22.97 -8.03
C LEU A 171 2.06 -21.70 -7.94
N VAL A 172 2.64 -20.56 -7.57
CA VAL A 172 1.91 -19.28 -7.44
C VAL A 172 1.36 -18.85 -8.79
N GLN A 173 2.16 -18.99 -9.86
CA GLN A 173 1.68 -18.71 -11.22
C GLN A 173 0.50 -19.61 -11.62
N ARG A 174 0.55 -20.91 -11.30
CA ARG A 174 -0.56 -21.85 -11.56
C ARG A 174 -1.83 -21.49 -10.77
N ILE A 175 -1.68 -21.02 -9.53
CA ILE A 175 -2.80 -20.56 -8.70
C ILE A 175 -3.43 -19.31 -9.31
N VAL A 176 -2.64 -18.29 -9.66
CA VAL A 176 -3.14 -17.05 -10.30
C VAL A 176 -3.93 -17.38 -11.58
N LYS A 177 -3.36 -18.20 -12.47
CA LYS A 177 -4.04 -18.67 -13.69
C LYS A 177 -5.32 -19.47 -13.43
N ALA A 178 -5.44 -20.13 -12.29
CA ALA A 178 -6.68 -20.82 -11.92
C ALA A 178 -7.79 -19.81 -11.55
N TYR A 179 -7.44 -18.76 -10.80
CA TYR A 179 -8.36 -17.67 -10.46
C TYR A 179 -8.74 -16.81 -11.68
N GLU A 180 -7.79 -16.50 -12.56
CA GLU A 180 -8.07 -15.77 -13.82
C GLU A 180 -9.09 -16.54 -14.68
N ARG A 181 -8.84 -17.84 -14.93
CA ARG A 181 -9.78 -18.69 -15.67
C ARG A 181 -11.16 -18.78 -15.00
N TYR A 182 -11.18 -18.86 -13.67
CA TYR A 182 -12.44 -18.86 -12.94
C TYR A 182 -13.18 -17.52 -13.13
N ASN A 183 -12.50 -16.39 -13.01
CA ASN A 183 -13.10 -15.06 -13.18
C ASN A 183 -13.55 -14.81 -14.63
N GLU A 184 -12.82 -15.29 -15.63
CA GLU A 184 -13.21 -15.24 -17.05
C GLU A 184 -14.46 -16.10 -17.32
N THR A 185 -14.54 -17.28 -16.70
CA THR A 185 -15.64 -18.24 -16.91
C THR A 185 -16.91 -17.85 -16.15
N PHE A 186 -16.73 -17.33 -14.93
CA PHE A 186 -17.83 -17.12 -13.98
C PHE A 186 -18.12 -15.65 -13.68
N GLY A 187 -17.36 -14.71 -14.28
CA GLY A 187 -17.59 -13.27 -14.24
C GLY A 187 -17.86 -12.74 -12.84
N VAL A 188 -16.88 -12.10 -12.19
CA VAL A 188 -17.21 -11.37 -10.95
C VAL A 188 -18.08 -10.15 -11.30
N ASP A 189 -19.38 -10.37 -11.36
CA ASP A 189 -20.42 -9.45 -10.92
C ASP A 189 -21.22 -10.14 -9.81
N ARG A 190 -20.57 -10.33 -8.67
CA ARG A 190 -21.24 -10.78 -7.43
C ARG A 190 -21.25 -9.74 -6.32
N GLN A 191 -21.19 -8.46 -6.69
CA GLN A 191 -21.87 -7.45 -5.89
C GLN A 191 -23.40 -7.46 -6.13
N LEU A 192 -23.90 -8.09 -7.22
CA LEU A 192 -25.32 -8.10 -7.59
C LEU A 192 -26.12 -9.35 -7.17
N ALA A 193 -25.53 -10.56 -7.13
CA ALA A 193 -26.34 -11.78 -6.92
C ALA A 193 -26.82 -12.02 -5.46
N LEU A 194 -26.30 -11.26 -4.49
CA LEU A 194 -26.76 -11.34 -3.08
C LEU A 194 -27.81 -10.26 -2.72
N LYS A 195 -28.17 -9.37 -3.65
CA LYS A 195 -29.32 -8.45 -3.48
C LYS A 195 -30.63 -8.97 -4.07
N LEU A 196 -30.61 -10.12 -4.77
CA LEU A 196 -31.77 -10.62 -5.53
C LEU A 196 -32.16 -12.07 -5.20
N ALA A 197 -31.63 -12.64 -4.12
CA ALA A 197 -32.07 -13.94 -3.61
C ALA A 197 -32.75 -13.75 -2.23
N GLU A 198 -33.80 -12.95 -2.20
CA GLU A 198 -34.92 -13.22 -1.29
C GLU A 198 -35.80 -14.28 -1.96
N PRO A 199 -36.04 -15.44 -1.33
CA PRO A 199 -37.11 -16.33 -1.75
C PRO A 199 -38.36 -16.10 -0.89
N GLY A 200 -39.45 -15.66 -1.53
CA GLY A 200 -40.78 -16.19 -1.21
C GLY A 200 -41.82 -15.18 -0.72
N ALA A 201 -42.48 -14.51 -1.67
CA ALA A 201 -43.91 -14.24 -1.53
C ALA A 201 -44.70 -15.41 -2.13
N GLU A 202 -45.86 -15.68 -1.51
CA GLU A 202 -47.00 -16.51 -1.94
C GLU A 202 -46.95 -18.03 -1.61
N ASN A 203 -47.96 -18.68 -1.02
CA ASN A 203 -49.35 -18.32 -0.67
C ASN A 203 -49.88 -19.30 0.40
N GLY A 204 -50.85 -18.86 1.22
CA GLY A 204 -51.59 -19.74 2.11
C GLY A 204 -52.78 -19.04 2.77
N ASN A 205 -53.91 -18.98 2.05
CA ASN A 205 -55.21 -18.55 2.55
C ASN A 205 -55.63 -19.31 3.82
N GLY A 206 -56.14 -18.56 4.79
CA GLY A 206 -56.90 -19.07 5.94
C GLY A 206 -57.74 -17.94 6.53
N GLU A 207 -58.99 -17.84 6.08
CA GLU A 207 -60.02 -16.99 6.67
C GLU A 207 -60.28 -17.39 8.14
N SER A 208 -60.42 -16.40 9.02
CA SER A 208 -61.44 -16.44 10.07
C SER A 208 -61.82 -15.02 10.51
N LYS A 209 -63.08 -14.67 10.22
CA LYS A 209 -63.83 -13.50 10.72
C LYS A 209 -64.11 -13.58 12.22
N SER A 210 -64.35 -12.41 12.82
CA SER A 210 -65.09 -12.05 14.06
C SER A 210 -64.16 -11.24 15.00
N GLU A 211 -64.49 -10.07 15.54
CA GLU A 211 -65.76 -9.37 15.73
C GLU A 211 -65.48 -7.91 16.11
N SER A 212 -66.45 -7.05 15.83
CA SER A 212 -66.60 -5.65 16.24
C SER A 212 -66.70 -5.46 17.77
N PHE A 213 -66.28 -4.30 18.30
CA PHE A 213 -67.19 -3.32 18.93
C PHE A 213 -66.44 -2.05 19.37
N ALA A 214 -67.07 -0.90 19.12
CA ALA A 214 -66.73 0.41 19.63
C ALA A 214 -67.52 0.68 20.93
N ALA A 215 -66.92 1.40 21.89
CA ALA A 215 -67.60 2.21 22.91
C ALA A 215 -66.53 3.06 23.63
N GLU A 216 -66.50 4.36 23.40
CA GLU A 216 -67.01 5.41 24.31
C GLU A 216 -66.05 5.79 25.45
N THR A 217 -65.45 6.98 25.32
CA THR A 217 -65.07 7.85 26.44
C THR A 217 -66.32 8.29 27.20
N PRO A 218 -66.19 8.54 28.52
CA PRO A 218 -66.30 9.93 28.94
C PRO A 218 -65.26 10.36 30.00
N SER A 219 -65.08 11.67 29.99
CA SER A 219 -64.38 12.56 30.92
C SER A 219 -64.93 12.58 32.35
N GLU A 220 -64.22 13.34 33.21
CA GLU A 220 -64.50 13.77 34.59
C GLU A 220 -63.80 12.89 35.65
N ILE A 221 -63.06 13.38 36.65
CA ILE A 221 -62.96 14.68 37.35
C ILE A 221 -61.49 14.96 37.71
#